data_AF-A0A241V3A2-F1
#
_entry.id   AF-A0A241V3A2-F1
#
_cell.length_a   1.000
_cell.length_b   1.000
_cell.length_c   1.000
_cell.angle_alpha   90.00
_cell.angle_beta   90.00
_cell.angle_gamma   90.00
#
_symmetry.space_group_name_H-M   'P 1'
#
loop_
_entity.id
_entity.type
_entity.pdbx_description
1 polymer ?
#
loop_
_entity_poly.entity_id
_entity_poly.type
_entity_poly.pdbx_seq_one_letter_code
_entity_poly.pdbx_strand_id
1 'polypeptide(L)'
;MKNNKLIMGLFSSILLTACVSNPLSSSNSDGFSVIKMASHAKCMDEIENNPTWLMTSKLFSDDQKQKKKREVCNCVGENSPKVLSKEQLALAAIDPKAKATYTALATTKTTATCASEVLN
;
A
#
# COMPACT_ATOMS: atom_id res chain seq x y z
N MET A 1 -24.83 -33.69 44.25
CA MET A 1 -24.62 -34.83 43.32
C MET A 1 -25.21 -34.50 41.96
N LYS A 2 -24.50 -34.91 40.90
CA LYS A 2 -24.86 -34.96 39.47
C LYS A 2 -24.35 -33.82 38.56
N ASN A 3 -23.06 -33.98 38.29
CA ASN A 3 -22.30 -33.68 37.08
C ASN A 3 -23.13 -33.81 35.78
N ASN A 4 -22.97 -32.87 34.84
CA ASN A 4 -23.14 -33.17 33.41
C ASN A 4 -22.12 -32.38 32.56
N LYS A 5 -21.07 -33.10 32.14
CA LYS A 5 -20.19 -32.77 31.00
C LYS A 5 -20.90 -33.13 29.70
N LEU A 6 -20.36 -32.69 28.55
CA LEU A 6 -20.76 -32.96 27.13
C LEU A 6 -21.75 -31.91 26.61
N ILE A 7 -21.56 -31.16 25.51
CA ILE A 7 -20.99 -31.38 24.16
C ILE A 7 -20.71 -29.97 23.61
N MET A 8 -19.48 -29.58 23.25
CA MET A 8 -18.79 -29.87 21.99
C MET A 8 -19.43 -29.19 20.75
N GLY A 9 -18.80 -28.09 20.33
CA GLY A 9 -18.53 -27.79 18.92
C GLY A 9 -19.65 -27.22 18.06
N LEU A 10 -19.68 -25.88 17.93
CA LEU A 10 -20.07 -25.22 16.69
C LEU A 10 -19.05 -24.10 16.42
N PHE A 11 -17.87 -24.51 15.97
CA PHE A 11 -17.00 -23.65 15.18
C PHE A 11 -17.75 -23.37 13.87
N SER A 12 -18.46 -22.25 13.81
CA SER A 12 -18.95 -21.72 12.55
C SER A 12 -17.75 -21.24 11.75
N SER A 13 -17.19 -22.15 10.96
CA SER A 13 -16.29 -21.83 9.86
C SER A 13 -17.03 -20.93 8.88
N ILE A 14 -16.79 -19.62 8.95
CA ILE A 14 -17.11 -18.72 7.83
C ILE A 14 -16.19 -19.16 6.68
N LEU A 15 -16.77 -19.91 5.75
CA LEU A 15 -16.16 -20.18 4.46
C LEU A 15 -16.02 -18.83 3.75
N LEU A 16 -14.79 -18.41 3.49
CA LEU A 16 -14.51 -17.31 2.58
C LEU A 16 -15.09 -17.68 1.21
N THR A 17 -16.14 -16.99 0.80
CA THR A 17 -16.63 -17.02 -0.57
C THR A 17 -15.53 -16.50 -1.48
N ALA A 18 -15.19 -17.32 -2.46
CA ALA A 18 -14.16 -17.08 -3.46
C ALA A 18 -14.40 -15.79 -4.26
N CYS A 19 -13.28 -15.22 -4.70
CA CYS A 19 -13.10 -14.10 -5.60
C CYS A 19 -14.15 -14.00 -6.73
N VAL A 20 -14.80 -12.83 -6.81
CA VAL A 20 -15.33 -12.33 -8.09
C VAL A 20 -14.12 -11.97 -8.95
N SER A 21 -13.79 -12.85 -9.89
CA SER A 21 -12.92 -12.53 -11.02
C SER A 21 -13.72 -11.62 -11.96
N ASN A 22 -13.54 -10.31 -11.81
CA ASN A 22 -14.04 -9.37 -12.81
C ASN A 22 -13.32 -9.63 -14.14
N PRO A 23 -14.03 -9.72 -15.27
CA PRO A 23 -13.43 -9.99 -16.56
C PRO A 23 -12.52 -8.84 -16.96
N LEU A 24 -11.22 -9.18 -17.03
CA LEU A 24 -10.20 -8.69 -17.95
C LEU A 24 -10.72 -7.62 -18.94
N SER A 25 -10.72 -6.36 -18.50
CA SER A 25 -10.92 -5.20 -19.36
C SER A 25 -10.01 -4.09 -18.83
N SER A 26 -8.83 -3.99 -19.45
CA SER A 26 -7.77 -2.97 -19.25
C SER A 26 -6.65 -3.30 -18.24
N SER A 27 -5.83 -4.31 -18.56
CA SER A 27 -4.59 -4.66 -17.83
C SER A 27 -3.58 -3.51 -17.65
N ASN A 28 -3.67 -2.43 -18.45
CA ASN A 28 -2.79 -1.27 -18.33
C ASN A 28 -3.27 -0.24 -17.28
N SER A 29 -4.58 -0.04 -17.11
CA SER A 29 -5.12 0.86 -16.06
C SER A 29 -5.11 0.20 -14.68
N ASP A 30 -5.21 -1.12 -14.65
CA ASP A 30 -5.30 -1.90 -13.41
C ASP A 30 -3.94 -1.94 -12.71
N GLY A 31 -2.85 -2.22 -13.44
CA GLY A 31 -1.50 -2.20 -12.87
C GLY A 31 -1.11 -0.82 -12.33
N PHE A 32 -1.48 0.25 -13.04
CA PHE A 32 -1.20 1.62 -12.61
C PHE A 32 -1.93 1.97 -11.30
N SER A 33 -3.25 1.74 -11.26
CA SER A 33 -4.06 2.03 -10.07
C SER A 33 -3.66 1.17 -8.87
N VAL A 34 -3.36 -0.11 -9.10
CA VAL A 34 -2.88 -1.05 -8.09
C VAL A 34 -1.56 -0.59 -7.47
N ILE A 35 -0.57 -0.23 -8.29
CA ILE A 35 0.72 0.26 -7.79
C ILE A 35 0.56 1.62 -7.11
N LYS A 36 -0.27 2.52 -7.64
CA LYS A 36 -0.55 3.84 -7.04
C LYS A 36 -1.08 3.70 -5.62
N MET A 37 -2.16 2.92 -5.45
CA MET A 37 -2.78 2.71 -4.15
C MET A 37 -1.85 2.00 -3.17
N ALA A 38 -1.18 0.92 -3.63
CA ALA A 38 -0.30 0.13 -2.79
C ALA A 38 0.94 0.93 -2.33
N SER A 39 1.49 1.78 -3.21
CA SER A 39 2.65 2.61 -2.87
C SER A 39 2.29 3.76 -1.95
N HIS A 40 1.12 4.38 -2.12
CA HIS A 40 0.58 5.34 -1.16
C HIS A 40 0.43 4.70 0.23
N ALA A 41 -0.20 3.53 0.31
CA ALA A 41 -0.39 2.81 1.57
C ALA A 41 0.96 2.45 2.23
N LYS A 42 1.88 1.85 1.46
CA LYS A 42 3.23 1.52 1.95
C LYS A 42 3.98 2.75 2.45
N CYS A 43 3.87 3.88 1.74
CA CYS A 43 4.44 5.14 2.22
C CYS A 43 3.82 5.56 3.55
N MET A 44 2.50 5.52 3.70
CA MET A 44 1.84 5.90 4.96
C MET A 44 2.31 5.05 6.14
N ASP A 45 2.58 3.78 5.91
CA ASP A 45 3.06 2.84 6.92
C ASP A 45 4.55 3.06 7.26
N GLU A 46 5.37 3.44 6.28
CA GLU A 46 6.84 3.37 6.41
C GLU A 46 7.56 4.73 6.39
N ILE A 47 6.89 5.84 6.02
CA ILE A 47 7.52 7.16 5.88
C ILE A 47 8.12 7.68 7.19
N GLU A 48 7.64 7.22 8.35
CA GLU A 48 8.22 7.57 9.64
C GLU A 48 9.62 6.96 9.87
N ASN A 49 10.03 6.00 9.04
CA ASN A 49 11.38 5.47 9.00
C ASN A 49 12.27 6.18 7.96
N ASN A 50 11.72 7.11 7.17
CA ASN A 50 12.47 7.83 6.16
C ASN A 50 13.34 8.94 6.81
N PRO A 51 14.67 8.98 6.57
CA PRO A 51 15.55 9.97 7.19
C PRO A 51 15.19 11.43 6.88
N THR A 52 14.81 11.73 5.62
CA THR A 52 14.39 13.08 5.20
C THR A 52 13.14 13.50 5.96
N TRP A 53 12.14 12.62 6.05
CA TRP A 53 10.93 12.87 6.84
C TRP A 53 11.26 13.10 8.32
N LEU A 54 12.06 12.24 8.94
CA LEU A 54 12.42 12.34 10.36
C LEU A 54 13.16 13.64 10.71
N MET A 55 13.97 14.17 9.80
CA MET A 55 14.66 15.44 10.03
C MET A 55 13.70 16.62 9.88
N THR A 56 12.94 16.68 8.80
CA THR A 56 12.10 17.86 8.49
C THR A 56 10.81 17.90 9.32
N SER A 57 10.20 16.75 9.61
CA SER A 57 8.92 16.68 10.34
C SER A 57 8.99 17.17 11.79
N LYS A 58 10.19 17.27 12.37
CA LYS A 58 10.41 17.85 13.71
C LYS A 58 10.05 19.33 13.80
N LEU A 59 10.04 20.03 12.67
CA LEU A 59 9.70 21.45 12.59
C LEU A 59 8.18 21.70 12.50
N PHE A 60 7.39 20.63 12.38
CA PHE A 60 5.95 20.70 12.19
C PHE A 60 5.19 20.40 13.49
N SER A 61 4.04 21.06 13.67
CA SER A 61 3.03 20.63 14.64
C SER A 61 2.46 19.26 14.25
N ASP A 62 1.78 18.58 15.18
CA ASP A 62 1.23 17.25 14.88
C ASP A 62 0.17 17.27 13.77
N ASP A 63 -0.65 18.33 13.70
CA ASP A 63 -1.59 18.53 12.59
C ASP A 63 -0.87 18.71 11.26
N GLN A 64 0.22 19.50 11.26
CA GLN A 64 1.05 19.70 10.07
C GLN A 64 1.74 18.41 9.64
N LYS A 65 2.22 17.58 10.59
CA LYS A 65 2.79 16.25 10.28
C LYS A 65 1.77 15.39 9.56
N GLN A 66 0.55 15.27 10.07
CA GLN A 66 -0.47 14.42 9.41
C GLN A 66 -0.83 14.92 8.01
N LYS A 67 -0.95 16.24 7.83
CA LYS A 67 -1.20 16.85 6.52
C LYS A 67 -0.04 16.58 5.56
N LYS A 68 1.19 16.89 5.97
CA LYS A 68 2.40 16.71 5.14
C LYS A 68 2.69 15.25 4.83
N LYS A 69 2.42 14.33 5.77
CA LYS A 69 2.56 12.89 5.57
C LYS A 69 1.68 12.41 4.42
N ARG A 70 0.40 12.81 4.43
CA ARG A 70 -0.53 12.53 3.32
C ARG A 70 -0.09 13.16 2.01
N GLU A 71 0.39 14.40 2.02
CA GLU A 71 0.89 15.07 0.80
C GLU A 71 2.09 14.32 0.18
N VAL A 72 3.08 13.94 1.00
CA VAL A 72 4.24 13.16 0.57
C VAL A 72 3.79 11.81 0.01
N CYS A 73 2.92 11.10 0.72
CA CYS A 73 2.50 9.77 0.29
C CYS A 73 1.55 9.81 -0.91
N ASN A 74 0.78 10.87 -1.10
CA ASN A 74 0.04 11.12 -2.34
C ASN A 74 1.01 11.29 -3.51
N CYS A 75 2.05 12.12 -3.36
CA CYS A 75 3.10 12.23 -4.37
C CYS A 75 3.73 10.86 -4.71
N VAL A 76 4.04 10.05 -3.69
CA VAL A 76 4.59 8.70 -3.89
C VAL A 76 3.62 7.82 -4.67
N GLY A 77 2.34 7.82 -4.32
CA GLY A 77 1.30 7.09 -5.04
C GLY A 77 1.21 7.52 -6.50
N GLU A 78 1.18 8.81 -6.80
CA GLU A 78 1.10 9.32 -8.17
C GLU A 78 2.34 8.99 -9.02
N ASN A 79 3.53 9.00 -8.42
CA ASN A 79 4.78 8.83 -9.16
C ASN A 79 5.29 7.38 -9.22
N SER A 80 4.87 6.52 -8.28
CA SER A 80 5.33 5.13 -8.23
C SER A 80 5.03 4.31 -9.50
N PRO A 81 3.83 4.37 -10.10
CA PRO A 81 3.59 3.63 -11.34
C PRO A 81 4.44 4.13 -12.53
N LYS A 82 4.86 5.40 -12.52
CA LYS A 82 5.58 6.04 -13.63
C LYS A 82 7.03 5.58 -13.74
N VAL A 83 7.60 4.97 -12.69
CA VAL A 83 8.97 4.44 -12.68
C VAL A 83 9.06 2.96 -13.05
N LEU A 84 7.94 2.36 -13.47
CA LEU A 84 7.83 0.96 -13.87
C LEU A 84 7.56 0.84 -15.37
N SER A 85 7.99 -0.27 -15.96
CA SER A 85 7.62 -0.62 -17.34
C SER A 85 6.16 -1.08 -17.43
N LYS A 86 5.61 -1.11 -18.65
CA LYS A 86 4.25 -1.61 -18.89
C LYS A 86 4.10 -3.08 -18.48
N GLU A 87 5.12 -3.89 -18.73
CA GLU A 87 5.17 -5.31 -18.39
C GLU A 87 5.16 -5.51 -16.87
N GLN A 88 5.92 -4.69 -16.13
CA GLN A 88 5.94 -4.72 -14.67
C GLN A 88 4.58 -4.35 -14.07
N LEU A 89 3.92 -3.33 -14.64
CA LEU A 89 2.56 -2.94 -14.24
C LEU A 89 1.55 -4.04 -14.55
N ALA A 90 1.61 -4.64 -15.74
CA ALA A 90 0.72 -5.74 -16.13
C ALA A 90 0.90 -6.96 -15.21
N LEU A 91 2.15 -7.32 -14.89
CA LEU A 91 2.44 -8.40 -13.94
C LEU A 91 1.93 -8.08 -12.52
N ALA A 92 2.12 -6.84 -12.06
CA ALA A 92 1.60 -6.38 -10.77
C ALA A 92 0.07 -6.45 -10.67
N ALA A 93 -0.65 -6.36 -11.80
CA ALA A 93 -2.10 -6.44 -11.81
C ALA A 93 -2.63 -7.86 -11.55
N ILE A 94 -1.86 -8.89 -11.91
CA ILE A 94 -2.33 -10.30 -11.90
C ILE A 94 -1.57 -11.20 -10.93
N ASP A 95 -0.38 -10.81 -10.49
CA ASP A 95 0.46 -11.59 -9.58
C ASP A 95 0.66 -10.82 -8.25
N PRO A 96 0.15 -11.33 -7.12
CA PRO A 96 0.29 -10.69 -5.81
C PRO A 96 1.75 -10.53 -5.34
N LYS A 97 2.63 -11.45 -5.70
CA LYS A 97 4.06 -11.38 -5.38
C LYS A 97 4.73 -10.30 -6.22
N ALA A 98 4.44 -10.25 -7.52
CA ALA A 98 4.93 -9.19 -8.41
C ALA A 98 4.44 -7.82 -7.94
N LYS A 99 3.15 -7.70 -7.57
CA LYS A 99 2.59 -6.49 -6.95
C LYS A 99 3.42 -6.05 -5.76
N ALA A 100 3.65 -6.92 -4.78
CA ALA A 100 4.41 -6.59 -3.58
C ALA A 100 5.84 -6.13 -3.92
N THR A 101 6.53 -6.85 -4.82
CA THR A 101 7.88 -6.51 -5.27
C THR A 101 7.93 -5.14 -5.96
N TYR A 102 7.04 -4.90 -6.92
CA TYR A 102 7.05 -3.67 -7.70
C TYR A 102 6.53 -2.46 -6.90
N THR A 103 5.57 -2.65 -5.98
CA THR A 103 5.19 -1.63 -5.00
C THR A 103 6.39 -1.22 -4.16
N ALA A 104 7.13 -2.18 -3.60
CA ALA A 104 8.31 -1.87 -2.79
C ALA A 104 9.37 -1.11 -3.60
N LEU A 105 9.71 -1.61 -4.79
CA LEU A 105 10.67 -0.96 -5.69
C LEU A 105 10.26 0.48 -6.04
N ALA A 106 9.01 0.67 -6.46
CA ALA A 106 8.50 1.96 -6.91
C ALA A 106 8.37 2.97 -5.76
N THR A 107 7.92 2.52 -4.59
CA THR A 107 7.86 3.34 -3.37
C THR A 107 9.27 3.82 -3.01
N THR A 108 10.24 2.91 -2.90
CA THR A 108 11.63 3.27 -2.57
C THR A 108 12.22 4.29 -3.55
N LYS A 109 11.97 4.12 -4.86
CA LYS A 109 12.46 5.05 -5.89
C LYS A 109 11.86 6.46 -5.80
N THR A 110 10.66 6.60 -5.24
CA THR A 110 9.92 7.87 -5.28
C THR A 110 9.83 8.57 -3.94
N THR A 111 9.95 7.86 -2.81
CA THR A 111 9.81 8.44 -1.46
C THR A 111 10.77 9.59 -1.20
N ALA A 112 12.06 9.44 -1.52
CA ALA A 112 13.05 10.50 -1.25
C ALA A 112 12.76 11.77 -2.05
N THR A 113 12.46 11.63 -3.35
CA THR A 113 12.12 12.76 -4.23
C THR A 113 10.84 13.45 -3.76
N CYS A 114 9.77 12.69 -3.50
CA CYS A 114 8.50 13.25 -3.03
C CYS A 114 8.61 13.90 -1.65
N ALA A 115 9.41 13.33 -0.74
CA ALA A 115 9.68 13.95 0.55
C ALA A 115 10.37 15.30 0.36
N SER A 116 11.40 15.39 -0.49
CA SER A 116 12.05 16.66 -0.79
C SER A 116 11.08 17.66 -1.45
N GLU A 117 10.35 17.26 -2.50
CA GLU A 117 9.44 18.16 -3.22
C GLU A 117 8.33 18.77 -2.34
N VAL A 118 7.79 17.99 -1.40
CA VAL A 118 6.64 18.42 -0.57
C VAL A 118 7.07 19.14 0.71
N LEU A 119 8.26 18.82 1.22
CA LEU A 119 8.77 19.33 2.49
C LEU A 119 9.75 20.51 2.34
N ASN A 120 10.24 20.77 1.14
CA ASN A 120 10.99 21.98 0.80
C ASN A 120 10.12 23.23 0.90
#